data_AF-A0A075XAU8-F1
#
_entry.id   AF-A0A075XAU8-F1
#
_cell.length_a   1.000
_cell.length_b   1.000
_cell.length_c   1.000
_cell.angle_alpha   90.00
_cell.angle_beta   90.00
_cell.angle_gamma   90.00
#
_symmetry.space_group_name_H-M   'P 1'
#
loop_
_entity.id
_entity.type
_entity.pdbx_description
1 polymer ?
#
loop_
_entity_poly.entity_id
_entity_poly.type
_entity_poly.pdbx_seq_one_letter_code
_entity_poly.pdbx_strand_id
1 'polypeptide(L)'
;SSGPFAILPLPGNRCRIVWTAPHEEAKALCALDDEQFLKELTRRFGNQMGKLELLGDRFIFQVQLMQSDRYAKHRLALVGDAAHNCHPVGGQGLNLGIRDAAALAEVIQQAHQAGEDIGDIKILKRYERWRKRENLTILGFTDLLDRMFSNTFLPVMVVRRLGLWAMQRLPILKIYTLKLMIGLKGRTPELARR
;
A
#
# COMPACT_ATOMS: atom_id res chain seq x y z
N SER A 1 16.40 5.66 13.12
CA SER A 1 15.01 6.08 12.92
C SER A 1 14.19 4.87 12.52
N SER A 2 13.46 4.26 13.47
CA SER A 2 12.56 3.13 13.17
C SER A 2 11.38 3.63 12.32
N GLY A 3 10.84 2.76 11.46
CA GLY A 3 10.11 3.07 10.21
C GLY A 3 8.89 4.01 10.23
N PRO A 4 8.15 4.07 9.10
CA PRO A 4 7.06 5.01 8.90
C PRO A 4 5.93 4.87 9.93
N PHE A 5 5.36 6.00 10.32
CA PHE A 5 4.29 6.10 11.31
C PHE A 5 3.14 6.91 10.71
N ALA A 6 1.91 6.41 10.79
CA ALA A 6 0.73 7.03 10.22
C ALA A 6 -0.43 7.08 11.21
N ILE A 7 -1.20 8.17 11.14
CA ILE A 7 -2.43 8.38 11.90
C ILE A 7 -3.56 8.58 10.92
N LEU A 8 -4.59 7.76 11.05
CA LEU A 8 -5.79 7.79 10.25
C LEU A 8 -6.93 8.31 11.12
N PRO A 9 -7.43 9.54 10.88
CA PRO A 9 -8.53 10.09 11.66
C PRO A 9 -9.81 9.27 11.41
N LEU A 10 -10.58 9.04 12.48
CA LEU A 10 -11.86 8.35 12.47
C LEU A 10 -12.95 9.24 13.07
N PRO A 11 -14.23 9.04 12.71
CA PRO A 11 -15.34 9.76 13.34
C PRO A 11 -15.40 9.56 14.86
N GLY A 12 -15.76 10.63 15.58
CA GLY A 12 -15.99 10.61 17.02
C GLY A 12 -14.73 10.77 17.87
N ASN A 13 -13.82 11.68 17.49
CA ASN A 13 -12.55 11.95 18.19
C ASN A 13 -11.68 10.70 18.39
N ARG A 14 -11.60 9.88 17.34
CA ARG A 14 -10.82 8.63 17.34
C ARG A 14 -9.80 8.68 16.23
N CYS A 15 -8.76 7.88 16.35
CA CYS A 15 -7.83 7.64 15.27
C CYS A 15 -7.39 6.17 15.27
N ARG A 16 -6.88 5.73 14.12
CA ARG A 16 -6.14 4.49 14.00
C ARG A 16 -4.69 4.82 13.75
N ILE A 17 -3.82 4.12 14.47
CA ILE A 17 -2.38 4.33 14.39
C ILE A 17 -1.76 3.12 13.69
N VAL A 18 -0.91 3.39 12.71
CA VAL A 18 -0.08 2.39 12.05
C VAL A 18 1.38 2.74 12.35
N TRP A 19 2.01 1.91 13.16
CA TRP A 19 3.41 2.08 13.57
C TRP A 19 4.26 0.99 12.92
N THR A 20 5.10 1.37 11.96
CA THR A 20 6.06 0.45 11.34
C THR A 20 7.37 0.45 12.12
N ALA A 21 7.80 -0.74 12.55
CA ALA A 21 9.07 -0.95 13.25
C ALA A 21 9.69 -2.29 12.80
N PRO A 22 11.00 -2.51 13.00
CA PRO A 22 11.60 -3.84 12.89
C PRO A 22 10.79 -4.87 13.68
N HIS A 23 10.69 -6.10 13.16
CA HIS A 23 9.78 -7.13 13.69
C HIS A 23 9.94 -7.38 15.20
N GLU A 24 11.18 -7.44 15.69
CA GLU A 24 11.46 -7.63 17.11
C GLU A 24 11.09 -6.40 17.97
N GLU A 25 11.27 -5.18 17.44
CA GLU A 25 10.81 -3.94 18.10
C GLU A 25 9.27 -3.89 18.15
N ALA A 26 8.59 -4.29 17.07
CA ALA A 26 7.13 -4.35 17.02
C ALA A 26 6.55 -5.37 18.02
N LYS A 27 7.19 -6.54 18.15
CA LYS A 27 6.85 -7.54 19.18
C LYS A 27 7.02 -6.97 20.59
N ALA A 28 8.18 -6.35 20.86
CA ALA A 28 8.45 -5.74 22.15
C ALA A 28 7.39 -4.68 22.49
N LEU A 29 7.04 -3.80 21.54
CA LEU A 29 6.03 -2.76 21.72
C LEU A 29 4.63 -3.31 22.00
N CYS A 30 4.22 -4.39 21.32
CA CYS A 30 2.92 -5.01 21.58
C CYS A 30 2.87 -5.81 22.88
N ALA A 31 4.02 -6.24 23.40
CA ALA A 31 4.12 -6.96 24.67
C ALA A 31 4.13 -6.02 25.90
N LEU A 32 4.31 -4.70 25.69
CA LEU A 32 4.20 -3.71 26.76
C LEU A 32 2.80 -3.68 27.36
N ASP A 33 2.70 -3.31 28.64
CA ASP A 33 1.41 -2.92 29.21
C ASP A 33 0.89 -1.63 28.54
N ASP A 34 -0.38 -1.31 28.77
CA ASP A 34 -1.04 -0.18 28.13
C ASP A 34 -0.42 1.17 28.53
N GLU A 35 0.04 1.31 29.77
CA GLU A 35 0.64 2.55 30.26
C GLU A 35 2.00 2.80 29.62
N GLN A 36 2.85 1.77 29.56
CA GLN A 36 4.16 1.78 28.92
C GLN A 36 4.02 2.02 27.42
N PHE A 37 3.07 1.37 26.76
CA PHE A 37 2.80 1.59 25.34
C PHE A 37 2.37 3.04 25.07
N LEU A 38 1.45 3.60 25.87
CA LEU A 38 1.03 4.99 25.74
C LEU A 38 2.18 5.97 26.01
N LYS A 39 3.09 5.67 26.93
CA LYS A 39 4.32 6.47 27.15
C LYS A 39 5.22 6.45 25.91
N GLU A 40 5.47 5.29 25.33
CA GLU A 40 6.29 5.17 24.12
C GLU A 40 5.63 5.86 22.92
N LEU A 41 4.32 5.71 22.76
CA LEU A 41 3.54 6.37 21.74
C LEU A 41 3.61 7.90 21.89
N THR A 42 3.43 8.41 23.11
CA THR A 42 3.51 9.84 23.42
C THR A 42 4.92 10.39 23.22
N ARG A 43 5.95 9.63 23.61
CA ARG A 43 7.36 9.99 23.38
C ARG A 43 7.66 10.17 21.90
N ARG A 44 7.11 9.30 21.05
CA ARG A 44 7.35 9.31 19.60
C ARG A 44 6.53 10.39 18.87
N PHE A 45 5.29 10.60 19.29
CA PHE A 45 4.35 11.48 18.62
C PHE A 45 4.38 12.93 19.15
N GLY A 46 4.82 13.13 20.40
CA GLY A 46 4.69 14.38 21.12
C GLY A 46 3.26 14.65 21.59
N ASN A 47 3.03 15.81 22.20
CA ASN A 47 1.78 16.11 22.91
C ASN A 47 0.68 16.70 22.02
N GLN A 48 0.78 16.59 20.69
CA GLN A 48 -0.10 17.30 19.75
C GLN A 48 -1.55 16.77 19.71
N MET A 49 -1.79 15.51 20.10
CA MET A 49 -3.12 14.90 20.13
C MET A 49 -3.76 14.87 21.53
N GLY A 50 -3.17 15.58 22.50
CA GLY A 50 -3.66 15.58 23.88
C GLY A 50 -3.50 14.22 24.55
N LYS A 51 -4.39 13.91 25.50
CA LYS A 51 -4.37 12.64 26.24
C LYS A 51 -4.93 11.52 25.34
N LEU A 52 -4.10 10.51 25.08
CA LEU A 52 -4.49 9.32 24.33
C LEU A 52 -5.03 8.24 25.26
N GLU A 53 -6.04 7.53 24.79
CA GLU A 53 -6.64 6.37 25.44
C GLU A 53 -6.74 5.24 24.41
N LEU A 54 -6.42 4.02 24.83
CA LEU A 54 -6.56 2.84 23.99
C LEU A 54 -8.01 2.38 24.02
N LEU A 55 -8.62 2.29 22.83
CA LEU A 55 -10.01 1.83 22.68
C LEU A 55 -10.12 0.34 22.31
N GLY A 56 -8.99 -0.35 22.09
CA GLY A 56 -8.97 -1.74 21.69
C GLY A 56 -7.56 -2.30 21.59
N ASP A 57 -7.48 -3.57 21.20
CA ASP A 57 -6.25 -4.34 21.19
C ASP A 57 -5.23 -3.85 20.15
N ARG A 58 -3.96 -4.17 20.43
CA ARG A 58 -2.83 -3.94 19.53
C ARG A 58 -2.62 -5.18 18.67
N PHE A 59 -2.38 -4.97 17.39
CA PHE A 59 -2.14 -6.05 16.44
C PHE A 59 -0.81 -5.86 15.72
N ILE A 60 -0.06 -6.95 15.56
CA ILE A 60 1.14 -6.99 14.73
C ILE A 60 0.81 -7.67 13.42
N PHE A 61 1.16 -7.01 12.32
CA PHE A 61 1.12 -7.60 11.00
C PHE A 61 2.53 -7.58 10.41
N GLN A 62 3.05 -8.75 10.05
CA GLN A 62 4.33 -8.80 9.37
C GLN A 62 4.15 -8.28 7.95
N VAL A 63 4.83 -7.18 7.64
CA VAL A 63 4.84 -6.65 6.29
C VAL A 63 5.76 -7.51 5.43
N GLN A 64 5.19 -8.16 4.42
CA GLN A 64 5.95 -8.90 3.44
C GLN A 64 5.60 -8.40 2.05
N LEU A 65 6.62 -7.97 1.32
CA LEU A 65 6.52 -7.78 -0.12
C LEU A 65 6.48 -9.17 -0.75
N MET A 66 5.33 -9.55 -1.29
CA MET A 66 5.16 -10.83 -1.96
C MET A 66 4.53 -10.60 -3.33
N GLN A 67 4.95 -11.38 -4.32
CA GLN A 67 4.28 -11.40 -5.60
C GLN A 67 4.30 -12.80 -6.16
N SER A 68 3.14 -13.28 -6.62
CA SER A 68 3.04 -14.55 -7.32
C SER A 68 3.72 -14.46 -8.69
N ASP A 69 4.49 -15.49 -9.03
CA ASP A 69 5.06 -15.65 -10.37
C ASP A 69 4.00 -15.82 -11.45
N ARG A 70 2.84 -16.38 -11.08
CA ARG A 70 1.74 -16.64 -12.01
C ARG A 70 0.42 -16.20 -11.41
N TYR A 71 -0.24 -15.26 -12.07
CA TYR A 71 -1.56 -14.80 -11.62
C TYR A 71 -2.68 -15.68 -12.17
N ALA A 72 -2.39 -16.49 -13.20
CA ALA A 72 -3.38 -17.33 -13.85
C ALA A 72 -2.85 -18.75 -14.13
N LYS A 73 -3.76 -19.72 -14.01
CA LYS A 73 -3.67 -21.07 -14.58
C LYS A 73 -4.99 -21.38 -15.29
N HIS A 74 -5.07 -22.51 -15.99
CA HIS A 74 -6.34 -22.91 -16.61
C HIS A 74 -7.45 -22.95 -15.55
N ARG A 75 -8.53 -22.21 -15.78
CA ARG A 75 -9.68 -22.05 -14.87
C ARG A 75 -9.36 -21.54 -13.45
N LEU A 76 -8.22 -20.86 -13.26
CA LEU A 76 -7.82 -20.30 -11.97
C LEU A 76 -7.18 -18.93 -12.15
N ALA A 77 -7.65 -17.93 -11.39
CA ALA A 77 -7.05 -16.60 -11.32
C ALA A 77 -6.85 -16.19 -9.86
N LEU A 78 -5.71 -15.58 -9.56
CA LEU A 78 -5.38 -14.98 -8.26
C LEU A 78 -5.61 -13.48 -8.34
N VAL A 79 -6.19 -12.88 -7.29
CA VAL A 79 -6.59 -11.46 -7.23
C VAL A 79 -6.22 -10.91 -5.85
N GLY A 80 -5.76 -9.65 -5.79
CA GLY A 80 -5.44 -8.99 -4.52
C GLY A 80 -4.32 -9.70 -3.75
N ASP A 81 -4.49 -9.85 -2.43
CA ASP A 81 -3.48 -10.43 -1.53
C ASP A 81 -3.06 -11.86 -1.91
N ALA A 82 -3.90 -12.60 -2.64
CA ALA A 82 -3.55 -13.91 -3.19
C ALA A 82 -2.54 -13.84 -4.34
N ALA A 83 -2.47 -12.71 -5.05
CA ALA A 83 -1.57 -12.49 -6.19
C ALA A 83 -0.36 -11.62 -5.84
N HIS A 84 -0.52 -10.67 -4.91
CA HIS A 84 0.54 -9.77 -4.45
C HIS A 84 0.24 -9.21 -3.07
N ASN A 85 1.28 -8.96 -2.28
CA ASN A 85 1.22 -8.28 -1.00
C ASN A 85 2.23 -7.13 -1.01
N CYS A 86 1.82 -5.96 -0.53
CA CYS A 86 2.56 -4.71 -0.68
C CYS A 86 2.89 -4.07 0.67
N HIS A 87 3.95 -3.27 0.71
CA HIS A 87 4.30 -2.50 1.90
C HIS A 87 3.15 -1.53 2.24
N PRO A 88 2.68 -1.43 3.51
CA PRO A 88 1.46 -0.72 3.88
C PRO A 88 1.57 0.81 3.76
N VAL A 89 2.72 1.34 3.34
CA VAL A 89 3.09 2.77 3.34
C VAL A 89 2.13 3.66 2.53
N GLY A 90 1.20 3.10 1.75
CA GLY A 90 0.15 3.87 1.09
C GLY A 90 -1.28 3.35 1.25
N GLY A 91 -1.53 2.32 2.06
CA GLY A 91 -2.86 1.68 2.12
C GLY A 91 -3.35 1.18 0.75
N GLN A 92 -2.43 0.83 -0.14
CA GLN A 92 -2.74 0.58 -1.55
C GLN A 92 -3.20 -0.86 -1.83
N GLY A 93 -2.96 -1.82 -0.93
CA GLY A 93 -3.30 -3.24 -1.14
C GLY A 93 -4.76 -3.45 -1.53
N LEU A 94 -5.68 -2.88 -0.75
CA LEU A 94 -7.11 -2.93 -1.06
C LEU A 94 -7.43 -2.33 -2.44
N ASN A 95 -6.87 -1.16 -2.75
CA ASN A 95 -7.08 -0.49 -4.03
C ASN A 95 -6.54 -1.32 -5.21
N LEU A 96 -5.40 -2.00 -5.04
CA LEU A 96 -4.84 -2.90 -6.04
C LEU A 96 -5.73 -4.13 -6.23
N GLY A 97 -6.21 -4.74 -5.14
CA GLY A 97 -7.11 -5.89 -5.19
C GLY A 97 -8.46 -5.59 -5.86
N ILE A 98 -9.07 -4.42 -5.56
CA ILE A 98 -10.29 -3.97 -6.23
C ILE A 98 -10.05 -3.81 -7.74
N ARG A 99 -8.92 -3.21 -8.13
CA ARG A 99 -8.56 -3.04 -9.55
C ARG A 99 -8.28 -4.37 -10.24
N ASP A 100 -7.66 -5.32 -9.55
CA ASP A 100 -7.49 -6.67 -10.07
C ASP A 100 -8.85 -7.34 -10.33
N ALA A 101 -9.78 -7.25 -9.37
CA ALA A 101 -11.11 -7.83 -9.52
C ALA A 101 -11.88 -7.20 -10.69
N ALA A 102 -11.85 -5.88 -10.81
CA ALA A 102 -12.47 -5.15 -11.90
C ALA A 102 -11.87 -5.51 -13.27
N ALA A 103 -10.54 -5.62 -13.37
CA ALA A 103 -9.87 -6.01 -14.61
C ALA A 103 -10.16 -7.47 -15.00
N LEU A 104 -10.21 -8.38 -14.02
CA LEU A 104 -10.57 -9.78 -14.28
C LEU A 104 -12.02 -9.88 -14.77
N ALA A 105 -12.94 -9.15 -14.14
CA ALA A 105 -14.35 -9.09 -14.55
C ALA A 105 -14.48 -8.58 -15.99
N GLU A 106 -13.76 -7.51 -16.36
CA GLU A 106 -13.75 -6.97 -17.72
C GLU A 106 -13.26 -7.99 -18.75
N VAL A 107 -12.14 -8.67 -18.46
CA VAL A 107 -11.57 -9.69 -19.35
C VAL A 107 -12.51 -10.88 -19.53
N ILE A 108 -13.14 -11.36 -18.45
CA ILE A 108 -14.08 -12.48 -18.50
C ILE A 108 -15.36 -12.09 -19.24
N GLN A 109 -15.86 -10.87 -19.03
CA GLN A 109 -17.06 -10.37 -19.72
C GLN A 109 -16.85 -10.27 -21.24
N GLN A 110 -15.70 -9.74 -21.67
CA GLN A 110 -15.34 -9.66 -23.09
C GLN A 110 -15.23 -11.05 -23.72
N ALA A 111 -14.59 -12.00 -23.04
CA ALA A 111 -14.48 -13.38 -23.51
C ALA A 111 -15.86 -14.04 -23.65
N HIS A 112 -16.73 -13.86 -22.66
CA HIS A 112 -18.09 -14.38 -22.69
C HIS A 112 -18.91 -13.80 -23.86
N GLN A 113 -18.83 -12.49 -24.10
CA GLN A 113 -19.51 -11.83 -25.22
C GLN A 113 -19.00 -12.30 -26.59
N ALA A 114 -17.72 -12.67 -26.68
CA ALA A 114 -17.11 -13.22 -27.89
C ALA A 114 -17.34 -14.74 -28.06
N GLY A 115 -18.01 -15.41 -27.11
CA GLY A 115 -18.20 -16.86 -27.11
C GLY A 115 -16.92 -17.67 -26.82
N GLU A 116 -15.89 -17.04 -26.26
CA GLU A 116 -14.65 -17.68 -25.84
C GLU A 116 -14.85 -18.40 -24.47
N ASP A 117 -14.11 -19.48 -24.20
CA ASP A 117 -14.10 -20.11 -22.87
C ASP A 117 -13.42 -19.17 -21.86
N ILE A 118 -14.18 -18.68 -20.89
CA ILE A 118 -13.72 -17.80 -19.81
C ILE A 118 -12.60 -18.42 -18.96
N GLY A 119 -12.49 -19.75 -18.95
CA GLY A 119 -11.46 -20.51 -18.24
C GLY A 119 -10.19 -20.77 -19.05
N ASP A 120 -10.17 -20.43 -20.35
CA ASP A 120 -9.01 -20.63 -21.20
C ASP A 120 -7.84 -19.77 -20.68
N ILE A 121 -6.67 -20.40 -20.57
CA ILE A 121 -5.44 -19.74 -20.15
C ILE A 121 -5.08 -18.54 -21.05
N LYS A 122 -5.45 -18.55 -22.34
CA LYS A 122 -5.25 -17.42 -23.25
C LYS A 122 -6.01 -16.18 -22.78
N ILE A 123 -7.24 -16.35 -22.27
CA ILE A 123 -8.08 -15.29 -21.72
C ILE A 123 -7.50 -14.80 -20.40
N LEU A 124 -7.24 -15.71 -19.46
CA LEU A 124 -6.72 -15.35 -18.14
C LEU A 124 -5.30 -14.74 -18.21
N LYS A 125 -4.50 -15.06 -19.24
CA LYS A 125 -3.23 -14.37 -19.51
C LYS A 125 -3.40 -12.94 -20.03
N ARG A 126 -4.56 -12.53 -20.55
CA ARG A 126 -4.86 -11.11 -20.83
C ARG A 126 -4.92 -10.34 -19.50
N TYR A 127 -5.64 -10.89 -18.52
CA TYR A 127 -5.70 -10.36 -17.15
C TYR A 127 -4.32 -10.32 -16.48
N GLU A 128 -3.59 -11.43 -16.47
CA GLU A 128 -2.26 -11.51 -15.85
C GLU A 128 -1.30 -10.46 -16.43
N ARG A 129 -1.21 -10.33 -17.76
CA ARG A 129 -0.31 -9.36 -18.40
C ARG A 129 -0.67 -7.92 -18.06
N TRP A 130 -1.95 -7.61 -17.94
CA TRP A 130 -2.42 -6.28 -17.55
C TRP A 130 -2.05 -5.99 -16.10
N ARG A 131 -2.49 -6.83 -15.16
CA ARG A 131 -2.35 -6.55 -13.72
C ARG A 131 -0.94 -6.76 -13.20
N LYS A 132 -0.23 -7.80 -13.63
CA LYS A 132 1.13 -8.09 -13.15
C LYS A 132 2.09 -6.94 -13.45
N ARG A 133 1.98 -6.28 -14.62
CA ARG A 133 2.83 -5.13 -14.96
C ARG A 133 2.50 -3.90 -14.13
N GLU A 134 1.21 -3.61 -13.92
CA GLU A 134 0.79 -2.47 -13.11
C GLU A 134 1.15 -2.68 -11.63
N ASN A 135 0.90 -3.87 -11.09
CA ASN A 135 1.23 -4.22 -9.72
C ASN A 135 2.74 -4.18 -9.49
N LEU A 136 3.56 -4.75 -10.39
CA LEU A 136 5.02 -4.63 -10.33
C LEU A 136 5.51 -3.18 -10.31
N THR A 137 4.90 -2.31 -11.11
CA THR A 137 5.29 -0.90 -11.19
C THR A 137 5.01 -0.20 -9.86
N ILE A 138 3.84 -0.44 -9.28
CA ILE A 138 3.43 0.16 -8.00
C ILE A 138 4.26 -0.40 -6.85
N LEU A 139 4.50 -1.71 -6.82
CA LEU A 139 5.34 -2.38 -5.82
C LEU A 139 6.79 -1.90 -5.87
N GLY A 140 7.38 -1.79 -7.06
CA GLY A 140 8.74 -1.27 -7.22
C GLY A 140 8.85 0.19 -6.79
N PHE A 141 7.82 0.99 -7.07
CA PHE A 141 7.78 2.38 -6.62
C PHE A 141 7.66 2.51 -5.09
N THR A 142 6.82 1.69 -4.45
CA THR A 142 6.67 1.74 -2.99
C THR A 142 7.89 1.21 -2.25
N ASP A 143 8.53 0.13 -2.72
CA ASP A 143 9.81 -0.36 -2.16
C ASP A 143 10.93 0.67 -2.34
N LEU A 144 11.03 1.32 -3.51
CA LEU A 144 12.00 2.38 -3.73
C LEU A 144 11.79 3.56 -2.77
N LEU A 145 10.54 3.99 -2.59
CA LEU A 145 10.21 5.04 -1.63
C LEU A 145 10.61 4.63 -0.21
N ASP A 146 10.19 3.46 0.24
CA ASP A 146 10.51 2.98 1.59
C ASP A 146 12.03 2.91 1.83
N ARG A 147 12.78 2.38 0.86
CA ARG A 147 14.26 2.37 0.91
C ARG A 147 14.86 3.77 0.92
N MET A 148 14.38 4.71 0.10
CA MET A 148 14.89 6.09 0.12
C MET A 148 14.62 6.81 1.45
N PHE A 149 13.47 6.54 2.09
CA PHE A 149 13.11 7.16 3.36
C PHE A 149 13.77 6.49 4.58
N SER A 150 14.07 5.20 4.50
CA SER A 150 14.77 4.45 5.56
C SER A 150 16.30 4.53 5.48
N ASN A 151 16.88 4.82 4.31
CA ASN A 151 18.33 4.87 4.11
C ASN A 151 18.97 6.11 4.77
N THR A 152 20.14 5.90 5.37
CA THR A 152 20.97 6.89 6.07
C THR A 152 22.21 7.33 5.27
N PHE A 153 22.38 6.85 4.04
CA PHE A 153 23.49 7.24 3.17
C PHE A 153 23.39 8.70 2.73
N LEU A 154 24.47 9.47 2.91
CA LEU A 154 24.49 10.94 2.80
C LEU A 154 23.94 11.49 1.48
N PRO A 155 24.35 10.99 0.29
CA PRO A 155 23.80 11.43 -0.99
C PRO A 155 22.28 11.23 -1.11
N VAL A 156 21.76 10.09 -0.65
CA VAL A 156 20.31 9.78 -0.69
C VAL A 156 19.55 10.74 0.23
N MET A 157 20.10 11.06 1.40
CA MET A 157 19.49 12.03 2.31
C MET A 157 19.42 13.45 1.71
N VAL A 158 20.46 13.87 0.98
CA VAL A 158 20.48 15.19 0.30
C VAL A 158 19.41 15.24 -0.79
N VAL A 159 19.35 14.22 -1.65
CA VAL A 159 18.31 14.11 -2.70
C VAL A 159 16.91 14.11 -2.09
N ARG A 160 16.68 13.33 -1.03
CA ARG A 160 15.40 13.29 -0.31
C ARG A 160 15.01 14.67 0.23
N ARG A 161 15.94 15.38 0.88
CA ARG A 161 15.68 16.72 1.42
C ARG A 161 15.36 17.74 0.33
N LEU A 162 16.11 17.72 -0.77
CA LEU A 162 15.84 18.59 -1.92
C LEU A 162 14.49 18.28 -2.56
N GLY A 163 14.13 17.00 -2.71
CA GLY A 163 12.83 16.58 -3.22
C GLY A 163 11.67 17.05 -2.35
N LEU A 164 11.77 16.90 -1.02
CA LEU A 164 10.77 17.41 -0.08
C LEU A 164 10.66 18.94 -0.11
N TRP A 165 11.79 19.65 -0.19
CA TRP A 165 11.81 21.10 -0.33
C TRP A 165 11.11 21.55 -1.62
N ALA A 166 11.41 20.89 -2.74
CA ALA A 166 10.78 21.17 -4.03
C ALA A 166 9.26 20.89 -3.99
N MET A 167 8.82 19.80 -3.36
CA MET A 167 7.38 19.51 -3.19
C MET A 167 6.65 20.54 -2.33
N GLN A 168 7.32 21.14 -1.35
CA GLN A 168 6.74 22.22 -0.53
C GLN A 168 6.64 23.54 -1.30
N ARG A 169 7.58 23.81 -2.22
CA ARG A 169 7.67 25.08 -2.96
C ARG A 169 6.95 25.07 -4.31
N LEU A 170 6.79 23.91 -4.94
CA LEU A 170 6.21 23.76 -6.28
C LEU A 170 4.85 23.05 -6.21
N PRO A 171 3.72 23.78 -6.21
CA PRO A 171 2.39 23.20 -6.09
C PRO A 171 2.04 22.23 -7.24
N ILE A 172 2.59 22.47 -8.43
CA ILE A 172 2.44 21.57 -9.59
C ILE A 172 3.02 20.18 -9.26
N LEU A 173 4.23 20.15 -8.70
CA LEU A 173 4.89 18.89 -8.33
C LEU A 173 4.08 18.14 -7.26
N LYS A 174 3.57 18.85 -6.26
CA LYS A 174 2.70 18.28 -5.21
C LYS A 174 1.44 17.62 -5.79
N ILE A 175 0.75 18.30 -6.71
CA ILE A 175 -0.46 17.79 -7.38
C ILE A 175 -0.13 16.56 -8.24
N TYR A 176 0.97 16.59 -8.98
CA TYR A 176 1.41 15.44 -9.79
C TYR A 176 1.73 14.21 -8.92
N THR A 177 2.45 14.40 -7.82
CA THR A 177 2.77 13.30 -6.89
C THR A 177 1.51 12.74 -6.22
N LEU A 178 0.58 13.60 -5.80
CA LEU A 178 -0.73 13.15 -5.27
C LEU A 178 -1.48 12.28 -6.30
N LYS A 179 -1.62 12.75 -7.55
CA LYS A 179 -2.27 11.97 -8.62
C LYS A 179 -1.60 10.62 -8.87
N LEU A 180 -0.27 10.57 -8.76
CA LEU A 180 0.50 9.33 -8.86
C LEU A 180 0.20 8.39 -7.69
N MET A 181 0.20 8.89 -6.45
CA MET A 181 -0.04 8.12 -5.22
C MET A 181 -1.47 7.58 -5.12
N ILE A 182 -2.45 8.31 -5.66
CA ILE A 182 -3.85 7.86 -5.76
C ILE A 182 -4.01 6.83 -6.92
N GLY A 183 -2.97 6.62 -7.72
CA GLY A 183 -2.96 5.65 -8.80
C GLY A 183 -3.85 6.04 -9.97
N LEU A 184 -4.02 7.34 -10.24
CA LEU A 184 -4.84 7.88 -11.34
C LEU A 184 -4.11 7.83 -12.71
N LYS A 185 -2.90 7.26 -12.76
CA LYS A 185 -2.16 7.00 -14.00
C LYS A 185 -2.12 5.49 -14.25
N GLY A 186 -2.91 5.01 -15.21
CA GLY A 186 -2.99 3.59 -15.59
C GLY A 186 -4.24 3.31 -16.43
N ARG A 187 -4.34 2.11 -17.01
CA ARG A 187 -5.55 1.69 -17.72
C ARG A 187 -6.60 1.40 -16.64
N THR A 188 -7.53 2.32 -16.40
CA THR A 188 -8.64 2.09 -15.47
C THR A 188 -9.66 1.17 -16.13
N PRO A 189 -10.05 0.05 -15.49
CA PRO A 189 -11.16 -0.77 -15.95
C PRO A 189 -12.42 0.09 -16.09
N GLU A 190 -13.26 -0.19 -17.08
CA GLU A 190 -14.47 0.62 -17.32
C GLU A 190 -15.40 0.65 -16.09
N LEU A 191 -15.46 -0.47 -15.36
CA LEU A 191 -16.21 -0.60 -14.12
C LEU A 191 -15.70 0.28 -12.96
N ALA A 192 -14.42 0.69 -12.99
CA ALA A 192 -13.81 1.55 -11.97
C ALA A 192 -13.86 3.04 -12.32
N ARG A 193 -14.49 3.42 -13.44
CA ARG A 193 -14.68 4.82 -13.87
C ARG A 193 -16.03 5.43 -13.48
N ARG A 194 -16.96 4.61 -12.96
CA ARG A 194 -18.27 5.06 -12.49
C ARG A 194 -18.24 5.51 -11.05
#